data_AF-A0A178VSP3-F1
#
_entry.id   AF-A0A178VSP3-F1
#
_cell.length_a   1.000
_cell.length_b   1.000
_cell.length_c   1.000
_cell.angle_alpha   90.00
_cell.angle_beta   90.00
_cell.angle_gamma   90.00
#
_symmetry.space_group_name_H-M   'P 1'
#
loop_
_entity.id
_entity.type
_entity.pdbx_description
1 polymer ?
#
loop_
_entity_poly.entity_id
_entity_poly.type
_entity_poly.pdbx_seq_one_letter_code
_entity_poly.pdbx_strand_id
1 'polypeptide(L)'
;MTSKKFRACWRKKFPGMDLNVYGLWAYDATIALAIAIEEAGTDNMTFSNVDFGKNVSELEALGFSQYGPRLRKTLTTVRFKGLAGDFRFVEGQLQPWVFEIVNVIGTRERSIGFWTEENGLVKKLDQEPQNTGALSTWQDHLKQIIWPGEANYVPKGWEIPTNGKRLRIGVPKRTGYTDLVEVTMDPTTNSQEVKGFCIAFFEAVIQKMPYDISYDFFPFETSDGKPAGNHNDLIYQVYLGVS
;
A
#
# COMPACT_ATOMS: atom_id res chain seq x y z
N MET A 1 -20.83 18.85 -18.94
CA MET A 1 -19.72 18.11 -19.63
C MET A 1 -19.48 16.80 -18.87
N THR A 2 -19.17 15.66 -19.51
CA THR A 2 -18.84 14.41 -18.79
C THR A 2 -17.33 14.18 -18.74
N SER A 3 -16.82 13.46 -17.72
CA SER A 3 -15.38 13.15 -17.56
C SER A 3 -14.79 12.48 -18.81
N LYS A 4 -15.51 11.54 -19.45
CA LYS A 4 -15.08 10.90 -20.70
C LYS A 4 -14.94 11.89 -21.86
N LYS A 5 -15.92 12.79 -22.04
CA LYS A 5 -15.88 13.82 -23.08
C LYS A 5 -14.75 14.82 -22.85
N PHE A 6 -14.56 15.25 -21.60
CA PHE A 6 -13.47 16.16 -21.24
C PHE A 6 -12.09 15.54 -21.51
N ARG A 7 -11.86 14.29 -21.09
CA ARG A 7 -10.62 13.55 -21.38
C ARG A 7 -10.35 13.40 -22.88
N ALA A 8 -11.39 13.22 -23.70
CA ALA A 8 -11.25 13.18 -25.15
C ALA A 8 -10.83 14.54 -25.72
N CYS A 9 -11.47 15.64 -25.28
CA CYS A 9 -11.09 16.99 -25.67
C CYS A 9 -9.67 17.35 -25.22
N TRP A 10 -9.27 16.97 -24.00
CA TRP A 10 -7.93 17.18 -23.47
C TRP A 10 -6.88 16.54 -24.37
N ARG A 11 -7.01 15.23 -24.66
CA ARG A 11 -6.06 14.51 -25.54
C ARG A 11 -5.95 15.11 -26.94
N LYS A 12 -7.07 15.63 -27.48
CA LYS A 12 -7.07 16.30 -28.79
C LYS A 12 -6.30 17.63 -28.76
N LYS A 13 -6.40 18.39 -27.67
CA LYS A 13 -5.79 19.72 -27.54
C LYS A 13 -4.33 19.65 -27.07
N PHE A 14 -4.00 18.62 -26.29
CA PHE A 14 -2.71 18.41 -25.64
C PHE A 14 -2.18 17.01 -25.96
N PRO A 15 -1.72 16.77 -27.20
CA PRO A 15 -1.19 15.46 -27.58
C PRO A 15 0.03 15.10 -26.74
N GLY A 16 0.07 13.87 -26.24
CA GLY A 16 1.18 13.36 -25.42
C GLY A 16 1.14 13.77 -23.94
N MET A 17 0.13 14.53 -23.49
CA MET A 17 -0.05 14.84 -22.07
C MET A 17 -1.27 14.12 -21.50
N ASP A 18 -1.02 13.25 -20.51
CA ASP A 18 -2.08 12.56 -19.79
C ASP A 18 -2.74 13.47 -18.74
N LEU A 19 -4.07 13.44 -18.72
CA LEU A 19 -4.85 14.16 -17.72
C LEU A 19 -4.84 13.38 -16.40
N ASN A 20 -4.11 13.90 -15.41
CA ASN A 20 -4.10 13.37 -14.05
C ASN A 20 -5.28 13.92 -13.21
N VAL A 21 -5.36 13.45 -11.96
CA VAL A 21 -6.42 13.85 -11.02
C VAL A 21 -6.42 15.36 -10.73
N TYR A 22 -5.24 15.99 -10.66
CA TYR A 22 -5.12 17.43 -10.41
C TYR A 22 -5.74 18.27 -11.53
N GLY A 23 -5.65 17.82 -12.78
CA GLY A 23 -6.33 18.50 -13.89
C GLY A 23 -7.85 18.46 -13.79
N LEU A 24 -8.41 17.36 -13.26
CA LEU A 24 -9.85 17.26 -12.99
C LEU A 24 -10.25 18.17 -11.81
N TRP A 25 -9.46 18.19 -10.74
CA TRP A 25 -9.69 19.07 -9.59
C TRP A 25 -9.58 20.55 -9.97
N ALA A 26 -8.62 20.93 -10.81
CA ALA A 26 -8.49 22.31 -11.28
C ALA A 26 -9.72 22.75 -12.09
N TYR A 27 -10.26 21.87 -12.94
CA TYR A 27 -11.50 22.13 -13.66
C TYR A 27 -12.66 22.34 -12.68
N ASP A 28 -12.87 21.40 -11.75
CA ASP A 28 -13.97 21.49 -10.80
C ASP A 28 -13.84 22.69 -9.87
N ALA A 29 -12.63 23.01 -9.39
CA ALA A 29 -12.37 24.21 -8.58
C ALA A 29 -12.67 25.51 -9.34
N THR A 30 -12.36 25.56 -10.65
CA THR A 30 -12.66 26.72 -11.49
C THR A 30 -14.17 26.89 -11.67
N ILE A 31 -14.90 25.79 -11.89
CA ILE A 31 -16.37 25.81 -11.96
C ILE A 31 -16.96 26.26 -10.62
N ALA A 32 -16.45 25.73 -9.50
CA ALA A 32 -16.91 26.10 -8.17
C ALA A 32 -16.73 27.60 -7.90
N LEU A 33 -15.58 28.15 -8.29
CA LEU A 33 -15.28 29.56 -8.18
C LEU A 33 -16.20 30.41 -9.05
N ALA A 34 -16.45 30.00 -10.30
CA ALA A 34 -17.36 30.70 -11.20
C ALA A 34 -18.78 30.77 -10.63
N ILE A 35 -19.33 29.63 -10.18
CA ILE A 35 -20.66 29.58 -9.52
C ILE A 35 -20.69 30.51 -8.30
N ALA A 36 -19.65 30.45 -7.45
CA ALA A 36 -19.61 31.28 -6.26
C ALA A 36 -19.54 32.78 -6.57
N ILE A 37 -18.84 33.20 -7.62
CA ILE A 37 -18.78 34.60 -8.05
C ILE A 37 -20.14 35.02 -8.63
N GLU A 38 -20.77 34.19 -9.45
CA GLU A 38 -22.09 34.48 -10.01
C GLU A 38 -23.14 34.66 -8.90
N GLU A 39 -23.16 33.78 -7.91
CA GLU A 39 -24.06 33.85 -6.76
C GLU A 39 -23.70 35.00 -5.80
N ALA A 40 -22.41 35.27 -5.60
CA ALA A 40 -21.96 36.38 -4.76
C ALA A 40 -22.20 37.73 -5.42
N GLY A 41 -22.37 37.81 -6.74
CA GLY A 41 -22.41 39.08 -7.47
C GLY A 41 -21.03 39.75 -7.54
N THR A 42 -20.91 40.78 -8.38
CA THR A 42 -19.62 41.47 -8.63
C THR A 42 -19.58 42.89 -8.05
N ASP A 43 -20.57 43.25 -7.24
CA ASP A 43 -20.59 44.51 -6.52
C ASP A 43 -19.59 44.50 -5.35
N ASN A 44 -19.00 45.67 -5.04
CA ASN A 44 -18.08 45.86 -3.90
C ASN A 44 -16.84 44.94 -3.90
N MET A 45 -16.24 44.68 -5.08
CA MET A 45 -14.88 44.14 -5.21
C MET A 45 -13.81 45.17 -4.84
N THR A 46 -13.91 45.72 -3.63
CA THR A 46 -13.02 46.76 -3.08
C THR A 46 -12.18 46.22 -1.94
N PHE A 47 -11.06 46.88 -1.70
CA PHE A 47 -10.19 46.64 -0.55
C PHE A 47 -10.40 47.76 0.48
N SER A 48 -10.21 47.43 1.76
CA SER A 48 -10.24 48.43 2.83
C SER A 48 -9.15 49.47 2.60
N ASN A 49 -9.48 50.76 2.73
CA ASN A 49 -8.48 51.81 2.73
C ASN A 49 -7.51 51.62 3.89
N VAL A 50 -6.22 51.67 3.60
CA VAL A 50 -5.16 51.59 4.62
C VAL A 50 -4.71 53.00 4.96
N ASP A 51 -4.60 53.29 6.25
CA ASP A 51 -4.16 54.59 6.74
C ASP A 51 -2.62 54.65 6.79
N PHE A 52 -2.03 55.27 5.77
CA PHE A 52 -0.58 55.38 5.60
C PHE A 52 0.12 56.31 6.62
N GLY A 53 -0.63 56.91 7.55
CA GLY A 53 -0.10 57.78 8.61
C GLY A 53 0.61 57.05 9.76
N LYS A 54 0.59 55.71 9.79
CA LYS A 54 1.34 54.88 10.74
C LYS A 54 2.52 54.20 10.04
N ASN A 55 3.55 53.79 10.79
CA ASN A 55 4.55 52.84 10.31
C ASN A 55 3.88 51.47 10.15
N VAL A 56 3.14 51.32 9.06
CA VAL A 56 2.37 50.13 8.71
C VAL A 56 3.30 49.15 7.99
N SER A 57 3.21 47.87 8.32
CA SER A 57 3.98 46.84 7.62
C SER A 57 3.54 46.74 6.15
N GLU A 58 4.42 46.35 5.23
CA GLU A 58 4.06 46.20 3.80
C GLU A 58 2.86 45.25 3.59
N LEU A 59 2.66 44.27 4.48
CA LEU A 59 1.53 43.34 4.43
C LEU A 59 0.20 44.02 4.78
N GLU A 60 0.19 44.91 5.77
CA GLU A 60 -1.00 45.67 6.16
C GLU A 60 -1.33 46.76 5.12
N ALA A 61 -0.33 47.24 4.36
CA ALA A 61 -0.51 48.15 3.23
C ALA A 61 -1.29 47.54 2.05
N LEU A 62 -1.39 46.21 1.96
CA LEU A 62 -2.15 45.52 0.91
C LEU A 62 -3.69 45.66 1.07
N GLY A 63 -4.16 46.00 2.27
CA GLY A 63 -5.58 46.12 2.60
C GLY A 63 -6.32 44.78 2.62
N PHE A 64 -7.48 44.76 3.29
CA PHE A 64 -8.35 43.59 3.37
C PHE A 64 -9.43 43.65 2.29
N SER A 65 -9.62 42.55 1.57
CA SER A 65 -10.73 42.44 0.61
C SER A 65 -12.06 42.49 1.35
N GLN A 66 -12.90 43.48 1.03
CA GLN A 66 -14.26 43.57 1.56
C GLN A 66 -15.18 42.53 0.91
N TYR A 67 -14.84 42.09 -0.30
CA TYR A 67 -15.52 41.05 -1.03
C TYR A 67 -15.22 39.64 -0.50
N GLY A 68 -14.00 39.43 0.02
CA GLY A 68 -13.51 38.12 0.49
C GLY A 68 -14.46 37.36 1.42
N PRO A 69 -15.02 37.97 2.49
CA PRO A 69 -15.98 37.30 3.37
C PRO A 69 -17.25 36.82 2.66
N ARG A 70 -17.78 37.63 1.73
CA ARG A 70 -18.97 37.28 0.94
C ARG A 70 -18.65 36.12 -0.01
N LEU A 71 -17.55 36.23 -0.77
CA LEU A 71 -17.10 35.16 -1.66
C LEU A 71 -16.86 33.85 -0.92
N ARG A 72 -16.20 33.90 0.25
CA ARG A 72 -15.95 32.72 1.09
C ARG A 72 -17.27 32.08 1.53
N LYS A 73 -18.24 32.89 1.97
CA LYS A 73 -19.56 32.40 2.37
C LYS A 73 -20.26 31.69 1.20
N THR A 74 -20.27 32.30 0.02
CA THR A 74 -20.90 31.69 -1.16
C THR A 74 -20.15 30.44 -1.64
N LEU A 75 -18.82 30.44 -1.64
CA LEU A 75 -18.03 29.24 -1.97
C LEU A 75 -18.41 28.04 -1.09
N THR A 76 -18.66 28.25 0.20
CA THR A 76 -19.05 27.14 1.12
C THR A 76 -20.43 26.55 0.82
N THR A 77 -21.29 27.26 0.08
CA THR A 77 -22.63 26.80 -0.29
C THR A 77 -22.67 26.10 -1.65
N VAL A 78 -21.62 26.25 -2.48
CA VAL A 78 -21.56 25.65 -3.82
C VAL A 78 -21.65 24.12 -3.76
N ARG A 79 -22.56 23.57 -4.57
CA ARG A 79 -22.78 22.13 -4.73
C ARG A 79 -23.09 21.80 -6.18
N PHE A 80 -22.29 20.93 -6.80
CA PHE A 80 -22.55 20.46 -8.16
C PHE A 80 -21.84 19.13 -8.43
N LYS A 81 -22.18 18.48 -9.54
CA LYS A 81 -21.51 17.27 -10.01
C LYS A 81 -20.41 17.62 -11.01
N GLY A 82 -19.16 17.52 -10.58
CA GLY A 82 -17.96 17.81 -11.34
C GLY A 82 -17.43 16.62 -12.15
N LEU A 83 -16.24 16.78 -12.73
CA LEU A 83 -15.54 15.72 -13.46
C LEU A 83 -14.81 14.74 -12.54
N ALA A 84 -14.45 15.18 -11.33
CA ALA A 84 -13.81 14.37 -10.30
C ALA A 84 -14.81 13.73 -9.31
N GLY A 85 -16.09 14.10 -9.40
CA GLY A 85 -17.13 13.60 -8.51
C GLY A 85 -18.07 14.70 -8.05
N ASP A 86 -18.79 14.46 -6.96
CA ASP A 86 -19.64 15.47 -6.35
C ASP A 86 -18.78 16.50 -5.61
N PHE A 87 -18.95 17.77 -5.95
CA PHE A 87 -18.20 18.87 -5.36
C PHE A 87 -19.04 19.52 -4.26
N ARG A 88 -18.58 19.45 -3.02
CA ARG A 88 -19.24 20.04 -1.85
C ARG A 88 -18.23 20.33 -0.75
N PHE A 89 -18.35 21.51 -0.14
CA PHE A 89 -17.66 21.83 1.11
C PHE A 89 -18.48 21.39 2.33
N VAL A 90 -17.80 20.83 3.33
CA VAL A 90 -18.29 20.65 4.70
C VAL A 90 -17.19 21.14 5.63
N GLU A 91 -17.52 22.05 6.54
CA GLU A 91 -16.57 22.67 7.47
C GLU A 91 -15.31 23.28 6.79
N GLY A 92 -15.48 23.76 5.55
CA GLY A 92 -14.40 24.38 4.77
C GLY A 92 -13.47 23.38 4.06
N GLN A 93 -13.73 22.07 4.16
CA GLN A 93 -13.00 21.03 3.45
C GLN A 93 -13.84 20.42 2.32
N LEU A 94 -13.19 20.08 1.21
CA LEU A 94 -13.83 19.30 0.16
C LEU A 94 -14.05 17.89 0.71
N GLN A 95 -15.30 17.48 0.85
CA GLN A 95 -15.62 16.16 1.38
C GLN A 95 -15.50 15.09 0.28
N PRO A 96 -14.57 14.12 0.39
CA PRO A 96 -14.57 12.95 -0.47
C PRO A 96 -15.66 11.97 0.01
N TRP A 97 -16.68 11.76 -0.81
CA TRP A 97 -17.82 10.92 -0.41
C TRP A 97 -17.49 9.43 -0.41
N VAL A 98 -16.62 9.00 -1.32
CA VAL A 98 -16.41 7.58 -1.59
C VAL A 98 -14.96 7.33 -1.99
N PHE A 99 -14.32 6.42 -1.27
CA PHE A 99 -13.05 5.83 -1.69
C PHE A 99 -13.30 4.41 -2.19
N GLU A 100 -12.82 4.10 -3.39
CA GLU A 100 -12.84 2.74 -3.89
C GLU A 100 -11.58 2.00 -3.44
N ILE A 101 -11.77 0.81 -2.89
CA ILE A 101 -10.69 -0.07 -2.46
C ILE A 101 -10.53 -1.13 -3.56
N VAL A 102 -9.34 -1.15 -4.15
CA VAL A 102 -8.99 -2.07 -5.24
C VAL A 102 -7.90 -3.05 -4.78
N ASN A 103 -8.07 -4.30 -5.18
CA ASN A 103 -7.04 -5.33 -5.09
C ASN A 103 -6.34 -5.44 -6.46
N VAL A 104 -5.01 -5.28 -6.47
CA VAL A 104 -4.20 -5.27 -7.70
C VAL A 104 -3.28 -6.48 -7.70
N ILE A 105 -3.39 -7.32 -8.75
CA ILE A 105 -2.60 -8.54 -8.92
C ILE A 105 -2.03 -8.56 -10.33
N GLY A 106 -0.71 -8.45 -10.46
CA GLY A 106 -0.05 -8.29 -11.75
C GLY A 106 -0.58 -7.05 -12.47
N THR A 107 -1.22 -7.24 -13.63
CA THR A 107 -1.84 -6.17 -14.43
C THR A 107 -3.36 -6.05 -14.24
N ARG A 108 -3.96 -6.89 -13.38
CA ARG A 108 -5.41 -6.90 -13.14
C ARG A 108 -5.74 -6.11 -11.88
N GLU A 109 -6.71 -5.21 -12.00
CA GLU A 109 -7.35 -4.52 -10.87
C GLU A 109 -8.73 -5.11 -10.61
N ARG A 110 -9.09 -5.28 -9.34
CA ARG A 110 -10.40 -5.73 -8.91
C ARG A 110 -10.90 -4.86 -7.77
N SER A 111 -12.02 -4.18 -7.96
CA SER A 111 -12.74 -3.49 -6.89
C SER A 111 -13.22 -4.48 -5.83
N ILE A 112 -12.75 -4.32 -4.59
CA ILE A 112 -13.13 -5.16 -3.45
C ILE A 112 -14.11 -4.45 -2.51
N GLY A 113 -14.31 -3.15 -2.62
CA GLY A 113 -15.32 -2.45 -1.85
C GLY A 113 -15.06 -0.95 -1.84
N PHE A 114 -15.74 -0.26 -0.94
CA PHE A 114 -15.66 1.18 -0.79
C PHE A 114 -15.52 1.55 0.67
N TRP A 115 -15.00 2.74 0.94
CA TRP A 115 -15.09 3.39 2.23
C TRP A 115 -15.87 4.70 2.08
N THR A 116 -16.81 4.93 2.99
CA THR A 116 -17.51 6.21 3.13
C THR A 116 -17.41 6.69 4.58
N GLU A 117 -17.48 8.00 4.79
CA GLU A 117 -17.43 8.59 6.13
C GLU A 117 -18.59 8.10 7.03
N GLU A 118 -19.78 7.94 6.44
CA GLU A 118 -21.01 7.55 7.15
C GLU A 118 -21.03 6.07 7.55
N ASN A 119 -20.59 5.18 6.65
CA ASN A 119 -20.78 3.72 6.81
C ASN A 119 -19.48 2.95 7.04
N GLY A 120 -18.32 3.60 6.95
CA GLY A 120 -17.04 2.90 6.95
C GLY A 120 -16.88 2.02 5.71
N LEU A 121 -16.42 0.77 5.90
CA LEU A 121 -16.21 -0.17 4.80
C LEU A 121 -17.53 -0.78 4.32
N VAL A 122 -17.76 -0.79 3.00
CA VAL A 122 -18.95 -1.41 2.37
C VAL A 122 -18.58 -2.16 1.09
N LYS A 123 -19.28 -3.25 0.76
CA LYS A 123 -19.03 -4.02 -0.48
C LYS A 123 -19.59 -3.31 -1.70
N LYS A 124 -20.67 -2.54 -1.50
CA LYS A 124 -21.33 -1.70 -2.51
C LYS A 124 -21.93 -0.46 -1.84
N LEU A 125 -22.04 0.63 -2.59
CA LEU A 125 -22.53 1.93 -2.09
C LEU A 125 -24.04 1.96 -1.78
N ASP A 126 -24.81 1.05 -2.36
CA ASP A 126 -26.25 0.90 -2.16
C ASP A 126 -26.59 -0.01 -0.96
N GLN A 127 -25.60 -0.43 -0.17
CA GLN A 127 -25.85 -1.23 1.03
C GLN A 127 -26.33 -0.35 2.18
N GLU A 128 -27.43 -0.77 2.83
CA GLU A 128 -27.86 -0.17 4.09
C GLU A 128 -26.76 -0.31 5.16
N PRO A 129 -26.65 0.67 6.09
CA PRO A 129 -25.69 0.60 7.19
C PRO A 129 -25.86 -0.71 7.95
N GLN A 130 -24.84 -1.57 7.87
CA GLN A 130 -24.81 -2.79 8.68
C GLN A 130 -24.51 -2.35 10.11
N ASN A 131 -25.38 -2.68 11.07
CA ASN A 131 -25.10 -2.52 12.49
C ASN A 131 -23.79 -3.26 12.82
N THR A 132 -22.71 -2.51 12.94
CA THR A 132 -21.38 -3.00 13.27
C THR A 132 -21.37 -3.39 14.75
N GLY A 133 -21.78 -4.61 15.04
CA GLY A 133 -21.44 -5.23 16.32
C GLY A 133 -19.92 -5.21 16.51
N ALA A 134 -19.46 -5.09 17.77
CA ALA A 134 -18.05 -4.96 18.15
C ALA A 134 -17.10 -6.08 17.66
N LEU A 135 -17.63 -7.08 16.94
CA LEU A 135 -16.94 -8.26 16.40
C LEU A 135 -16.74 -8.23 14.87
N SER A 136 -17.21 -7.21 14.15
CA SER A 136 -17.06 -7.19 12.68
C SER A 136 -15.62 -6.93 12.24
N THR A 137 -15.14 -7.69 11.27
CA THR A 137 -13.80 -7.55 10.67
C THR A 137 -13.89 -6.97 9.26
N TRP A 138 -12.76 -6.54 8.69
CA TRP A 138 -12.73 -6.04 7.31
C TRP A 138 -13.22 -7.07 6.28
N GLN A 139 -13.12 -8.37 6.58
CA GLN A 139 -13.54 -9.48 5.71
C GLN A 139 -15.05 -9.53 5.54
N ASP A 140 -15.80 -9.04 6.54
CA ASP A 140 -17.26 -8.98 6.51
C ASP A 140 -17.76 -7.87 5.58
N HIS A 141 -16.96 -6.81 5.43
CA HIS A 141 -17.32 -5.56 4.76
C HIS A 141 -16.70 -5.38 3.37
N LEU A 142 -15.69 -6.17 3.02
CA LEU A 142 -15.06 -6.16 1.70
C LEU A 142 -15.30 -7.48 0.96
N LYS A 143 -15.34 -7.43 -0.37
CA LYS A 143 -15.27 -8.61 -1.22
C LYS A 143 -13.93 -9.29 -1.00
N GLN A 144 -13.91 -10.59 -1.25
CA GLN A 144 -12.73 -11.43 -1.06
C GLN A 144 -11.48 -10.87 -1.75
N ILE A 145 -10.43 -10.68 -0.95
CA ILE A 145 -9.08 -10.38 -1.43
C ILE A 145 -8.52 -11.68 -2.02
N ILE A 146 -8.15 -11.63 -3.29
CA ILE A 146 -7.37 -12.67 -3.96
C ILE A 146 -5.91 -12.29 -3.80
N TRP A 147 -5.08 -13.25 -3.42
CA TRP A 147 -3.66 -13.07 -3.28
C TRP A 147 -2.91 -13.64 -4.49
N PRO A 148 -1.62 -13.31 -4.70
CA PRO A 148 -0.83 -13.88 -5.78
C PRO A 148 -0.91 -15.42 -5.79
N GLY A 149 -0.99 -16.02 -6.98
CA GLY A 149 -1.25 -17.45 -7.13
C GLY A 149 -2.72 -17.86 -6.98
N GLU A 150 -3.65 -16.90 -7.10
CA GLU A 150 -5.11 -17.12 -7.01
C GLU A 150 -5.58 -17.66 -5.64
N ALA A 151 -4.79 -17.39 -4.59
CA ALA A 151 -5.12 -17.83 -3.24
C ALA A 151 -6.24 -16.97 -2.63
N ASN A 152 -7.20 -17.66 -2.03
CA ASN A 152 -8.42 -17.11 -1.44
C ASN A 152 -8.35 -16.90 0.08
N TYR A 153 -7.21 -17.27 0.68
CA TYR A 153 -6.86 -17.12 2.08
C TYR A 153 -5.60 -16.25 2.17
N VAL A 154 -5.42 -15.54 3.29
CA VAL A 154 -4.20 -14.77 3.56
C VAL A 154 -3.00 -15.73 3.51
N PRO A 155 -2.07 -15.59 2.55
CA PRO A 155 -0.90 -16.44 2.45
C PRO A 155 -0.10 -16.36 3.74
N LYS A 156 0.27 -17.52 4.27
CA LYS A 156 1.22 -17.61 5.37
C LYS A 156 2.62 -17.40 4.79
N GLY A 157 3.34 -16.35 5.19
CA GLY A 157 4.70 -16.06 4.73
C GLY A 157 4.82 -15.01 3.60
N TRP A 158 4.27 -13.80 3.79
CA TRP A 158 4.44 -12.66 2.88
C TRP A 158 5.88 -12.08 2.80
N GLU A 159 6.87 -12.76 3.39
CA GLU A 159 8.29 -12.54 3.09
C GLU A 159 8.73 -13.54 2.01
N ILE A 160 9.05 -13.00 0.82
CA ILE A 160 9.72 -13.60 -0.35
C ILE A 160 9.19 -14.98 -0.79
N PRO A 161 8.63 -15.11 -2.01
CA PRO A 161 8.09 -16.38 -2.50
C PRO A 161 9.18 -17.47 -2.57
N THR A 162 8.98 -18.56 -1.83
CA THR A 162 9.79 -19.80 -1.88
C THR A 162 9.34 -20.77 -2.98
N ASN A 163 8.44 -20.37 -3.89
CA ASN A 163 7.98 -21.23 -4.98
C ASN A 163 9.16 -21.68 -5.86
N GLY A 164 9.72 -22.85 -5.54
CA GLY A 164 10.69 -23.62 -6.30
C GLY A 164 12.05 -23.85 -5.63
N LYS A 165 12.48 -23.05 -4.65
CA LYS A 165 13.83 -23.18 -4.06
C LYS A 165 13.76 -23.58 -2.58
N ARG A 166 14.15 -24.82 -2.31
CA ARG A 166 14.35 -25.37 -0.96
C ARG A 166 15.56 -24.68 -0.33
N LEU A 167 15.47 -24.33 0.96
CA LEU A 167 16.57 -23.72 1.70
C LEU A 167 17.73 -24.73 1.80
N ARG A 168 18.89 -24.39 1.25
CA ARG A 168 20.09 -25.21 1.35
C ARG A 168 20.86 -24.81 2.61
N ILE A 169 21.06 -25.75 3.52
CA ILE A 169 21.73 -25.50 4.80
C ILE A 169 23.07 -26.24 4.79
N GLY A 170 24.16 -25.49 4.73
CA GLY A 170 25.52 -26.03 4.84
C GLY A 170 25.80 -26.53 6.26
N VAL A 171 26.19 -27.79 6.39
CA VAL A 171 26.42 -28.44 7.69
C VAL A 171 27.90 -28.76 7.86
N PRO A 172 28.61 -28.18 8.85
CA PRO A 172 30.02 -28.48 9.05
C PRO A 172 30.20 -29.92 9.55
N LYS A 173 31.02 -30.71 8.86
CA LYS A 173 31.48 -32.02 9.37
C LYS A 173 32.74 -31.83 10.20
N ARG A 174 32.74 -32.31 11.44
CA ARG A 174 33.90 -32.26 12.33
C ARG A 174 34.27 -33.64 12.84
N THR A 175 35.57 -33.87 13.01
CA THR A 175 36.11 -35.03 13.74
C THR A 175 36.28 -34.63 15.22
N GLY A 176 35.54 -35.27 16.13
CA GLY A 176 35.63 -34.99 17.57
C GLY A 176 34.27 -34.72 18.21
N TYR A 177 34.06 -33.52 18.74
CA TYR A 177 32.82 -33.13 19.44
C TYR A 177 31.65 -32.93 18.46
N THR A 178 30.70 -33.86 18.48
CA THR A 178 29.56 -33.92 17.56
C THR A 178 28.21 -33.61 18.21
N ASP A 179 28.16 -33.32 19.52
CA ASP A 179 26.91 -33.06 20.26
C ASP A 179 26.10 -31.88 19.69
N LEU A 180 26.78 -30.86 19.14
CA LEU A 180 26.10 -29.72 18.52
C LEU A 180 25.54 -30.06 17.14
N VAL A 181 26.35 -30.73 16.31
CA VAL A 181 26.01 -31.15 14.95
C VAL A 181 26.83 -32.39 14.59
N GLU A 182 26.14 -33.43 14.13
CA GLU A 182 26.69 -34.70 13.71
C GLU A 182 26.16 -35.06 12.33
N VAL A 183 27.06 -35.54 11.46
CA VAL A 183 26.69 -36.09 10.15
C VAL A 183 27.09 -37.56 10.13
N THR A 184 26.09 -38.43 10.13
CA THR A 184 26.28 -39.88 10.00
C THR A 184 25.75 -40.36 8.65
N MET A 185 26.22 -41.52 8.21
CA MET A 185 25.69 -42.17 7.02
C MET A 185 24.92 -43.39 7.48
N ASP A 186 23.63 -43.47 7.13
CA ASP A 186 22.83 -44.64 7.43
C ASP A 186 23.38 -45.82 6.60
N PRO A 187 23.91 -46.87 7.25
CA PRO A 187 24.53 -48.00 6.54
C PRO A 187 23.52 -48.82 5.72
N THR A 188 22.22 -48.65 5.96
CA THR A 188 21.14 -49.44 5.35
C THR A 188 20.55 -48.76 4.12
N THR A 189 20.44 -47.43 4.16
CA THR A 189 19.79 -46.63 3.11
C THR A 189 20.80 -45.80 2.30
N ASN A 190 22.07 -45.76 2.75
CA ASN A 190 23.13 -44.91 2.21
C ASN A 190 22.76 -43.41 2.19
N SER A 191 21.79 -43.00 3.02
CA SER A 191 21.40 -41.59 3.17
C SER A 191 22.21 -40.93 4.27
N GLN A 192 22.61 -39.69 4.05
CA GLN A 192 23.22 -38.86 5.10
C GLN A 192 22.15 -38.44 6.10
N GLU A 193 22.40 -38.71 7.37
CA GLU A 193 21.56 -38.30 8.48
C GLU A 193 22.28 -37.23 9.29
N VAL A 194 21.62 -36.08 9.50
CA VAL A 194 22.17 -34.94 10.23
C VAL A 194 21.42 -34.78 11.55
N LYS A 195 22.15 -34.78 12.67
CA LYS A 195 21.61 -34.72 14.03
C LYS A 195 22.42 -33.78 14.93
N GLY A 196 21.99 -33.59 16.17
CA GLY A 196 22.67 -32.76 17.17
C GLY A 196 21.79 -31.63 17.71
N PHE A 197 22.26 -30.96 18.76
CA PHE A 197 21.50 -29.90 19.44
C PHE A 197 21.04 -28.78 18.49
N CYS A 198 21.93 -28.29 17.62
CA CYS A 198 21.61 -27.20 16.70
C CYS A 198 20.55 -27.60 15.67
N ILE A 199 20.57 -28.87 15.24
CA ILE A 199 19.59 -29.42 14.30
C ILE A 199 18.24 -29.55 14.99
N ALA A 200 18.18 -30.15 16.17
CA ALA A 200 16.94 -30.29 16.94
C ALA A 200 16.33 -28.92 17.31
N PHE A 201 17.16 -27.95 17.68
CA PHE A 201 16.71 -26.57 17.92
C PHE A 201 16.15 -25.93 16.65
N PHE A 202 16.86 -26.04 15.53
CA PHE A 202 16.39 -25.53 14.23
C PHE A 202 15.04 -26.15 13.85
N GLU A 203 14.91 -27.48 13.91
CA GLU A 203 13.66 -28.20 13.61
C GLU A 203 12.53 -27.78 14.54
N ALA A 204 12.80 -27.60 15.84
CA ALA A 204 11.80 -27.10 16.79
C ALA A 204 11.34 -25.68 16.46
N VAL A 205 12.25 -24.80 16.03
CA VAL A 205 11.91 -23.46 15.54
C VAL A 205 11.03 -23.59 14.29
N ILE A 206 11.43 -24.36 13.29
CA ILE A 206 10.66 -24.59 12.05
C ILE A 206 9.25 -25.10 12.36
N GLN A 207 9.10 -26.04 13.29
CA GLN A 207 7.78 -26.55 13.73
C GLN A 207 6.90 -25.49 14.39
N LYS A 208 7.49 -24.45 14.98
CA LYS A 208 6.77 -23.32 15.61
C LYS A 208 6.55 -22.16 14.65
N MET A 209 7.20 -22.14 13.48
CA MET A 209 7.02 -21.09 12.50
C MET A 209 5.58 -21.10 11.98
N PRO A 210 4.99 -19.93 11.71
CA PRO A 210 3.62 -19.82 11.21
C PRO A 210 3.48 -20.23 9.74
N TYR A 211 4.54 -20.75 9.09
CA TYR A 211 4.61 -21.16 7.70
C TYR A 211 5.58 -22.34 7.53
N ASP A 212 5.38 -23.11 6.46
CA ASP A 212 6.23 -24.25 6.13
C ASP A 212 7.48 -23.78 5.39
N ILE A 213 8.64 -24.28 5.83
CA ILE A 213 9.93 -24.00 5.21
C ILE A 213 10.48 -25.35 4.76
N SER A 214 10.52 -25.57 3.44
CA SER A 214 11.23 -26.71 2.87
C SER A 214 12.74 -26.45 2.89
N TYR A 215 13.51 -27.34 3.51
CA TYR A 215 14.97 -27.25 3.59
C TYR A 215 15.63 -28.59 3.31
N ASP A 216 16.91 -28.54 2.92
CA ASP A 216 17.79 -29.69 2.75
C ASP A 216 19.14 -29.39 3.43
N PHE A 217 19.68 -30.39 4.12
CA PHE A 217 21.02 -30.30 4.71
C PHE A 217 22.08 -30.77 3.73
N PHE A 218 23.16 -30.00 3.61
CA PHE A 218 24.31 -30.30 2.76
C PHE A 218 25.57 -30.37 3.63
N PRO A 219 26.03 -31.58 3.99
CA PRO A 219 27.28 -31.77 4.71
C PRO A 219 28.48 -31.22 3.95
N PHE A 220 29.34 -30.48 4.66
CA PHE A 220 30.58 -29.95 4.13
C PHE A 220 31.69 -30.99 4.23
N GLU A 221 31.66 -31.93 3.28
CA GLU A 221 32.57 -33.07 3.21
C GLU A 221 33.14 -33.30 1.80
N THR A 222 34.29 -33.97 1.75
CA THR A 222 34.88 -34.46 0.50
C THR A 222 34.16 -35.72 0.04
N SER A 223 34.40 -36.15 -1.20
CA SER A 223 33.83 -37.38 -1.76
C SER A 223 34.14 -38.64 -0.93
N ASP A 224 35.21 -38.62 -0.12
CA ASP A 224 35.61 -39.70 0.79
C ASP A 224 34.96 -39.59 2.18
N GLY A 225 34.00 -38.68 2.37
CA GLY A 225 33.28 -38.46 3.63
C GLY A 225 34.10 -37.79 4.73
N LYS A 226 35.24 -37.17 4.40
CA LYS A 226 36.05 -36.40 5.36
C LYS A 226 35.64 -34.92 5.36
N PRO A 227 35.90 -34.15 6.42
CA PRO A 227 35.65 -32.71 6.42
C PRO A 227 36.28 -32.02 5.19
N ALA A 228 35.49 -31.23 4.44
CA ALA A 228 35.94 -30.54 3.23
C ALA A 228 36.80 -29.29 3.49
N GLY A 229 36.95 -28.90 4.75
CA GLY A 229 37.70 -27.73 5.16
C GLY A 229 37.36 -27.32 6.58
N ASN A 230 37.74 -26.10 6.95
CA ASN A 230 37.42 -25.50 8.22
C ASN A 230 36.11 -24.69 8.14
N HIS A 231 35.74 -24.04 9.25
CA HIS A 231 34.50 -23.27 9.33
C HIS A 231 34.48 -22.04 8.41
N ASN A 232 35.62 -21.38 8.22
CA ASN A 232 35.72 -20.22 7.33
C ASN A 232 35.51 -20.63 5.87
N ASP A 233 35.98 -21.82 5.49
CA ASP A 233 35.79 -22.37 4.14
C ASP A 233 34.29 -22.62 3.88
N LEU A 234 33.56 -23.16 4.85
CA LEU A 234 32.11 -23.34 4.76
C LEU A 234 31.38 -22.00 4.64
N ILE A 235 31.71 -21.01 5.48
CA ILE A 235 31.13 -19.67 5.40
C ILE A 235 31.37 -19.06 4.02
N TYR A 236 32.58 -19.23 3.48
CA TYR A 236 32.92 -18.72 2.16
C TYR A 236 32.12 -19.40 1.03
N GLN A 237 31.85 -20.71 1.13
CA GLN A 237 30.98 -21.42 0.18
C GLN A 237 29.53 -20.93 0.22
N VAL A 238 29.01 -20.64 1.42
CA VAL A 238 27.68 -20.05 1.59
C VAL A 238 27.62 -18.65 0.97
N TYR A 239 28.67 -17.84 1.15
CA TYR A 239 28.77 -16.51 0.53
C TYR A 239 28.77 -16.59 -1.02
N LEU A 240 29.45 -17.57 -1.60
CA LEU A 240 29.51 -17.77 -3.05
C LEU A 240 28.23 -18.42 -3.63
N GLY A 241 27.37 -19.01 -2.79
CA GLY A 241 26.12 -19.65 -3.20
C GLY A 241 26.28 -20.99 -3.95
N VAL A 242 27.42 -21.67 -3.78
CA VAL A 242 27.78 -22.89 -4.53
C VAL A 242 27.46 -24.18 -3.76
N SER A 243 27.27 -24.09 -2.44
CA SER A 243 26.99 -25.20 -1.52
C SER A 243 25.59 -25.76 -1.63
#